data_AF-A0A067D3L9-F1
#
_entry.id   AF-A0A067D3L9-F1
#
_cell.length_a   1.000
_cell.length_b   1.000
_cell.length_c   1.000
_cell.angle_alpha   90.00
_cell.angle_beta   90.00
_cell.angle_gamma   90.00
#
_symmetry.space_group_name_H-M   'P 1'
#
loop_
_entity.id
_entity.type
_entity.pdbx_description
1 polymer ?
#
loop_
_entity_poly.entity_id
_entity_poly.type
_entity_poly.pdbx_seq_one_letter_code
_entity_poly.pdbx_strand_id
1 'polypeptide(L)'
;MATKVEESIMVQVGGLQNKAWAADTSKFGYQMLMKMGWKAGKGVGKDLQGTATHVTIQKRSESLGLGCSLKQSEVTGWSSTSGNFADVLSNLKKKPTTTINRRILFSKRVRNKNASGYGATDMAAILGEASTAVSATSPSSGASSENDNQNDSSDSDDEEKKRKKKKAKKEKKAKKAKTDAED
;
A
#
# COMPACT_ATOMS: atom_id res chain seq x y z
N MET A 1 14.02 -9.15 -21.38
CA MET A 1 15.41 -8.94 -21.84
C MET A 1 15.65 -7.44 -21.78
N ALA A 2 16.78 -6.96 -21.24
CA ALA A 2 17.10 -5.54 -21.25
C ALA A 2 17.30 -5.05 -22.70
N THR A 3 16.91 -3.81 -22.99
CA THR A 3 17.13 -3.25 -24.33
C THR A 3 18.56 -2.76 -24.48
N LYS A 4 19.09 -2.75 -25.71
CA LYS A 4 20.46 -2.31 -26.01
C LYS A 4 20.75 -0.86 -25.58
N VAL A 5 19.71 -0.03 -25.46
CA VAL A 5 19.78 1.34 -24.94
C VAL A 5 19.98 1.35 -23.42
N GLU A 6 19.21 0.56 -22.66
CA GLU A 6 19.36 0.45 -21.20
C GLU A 6 20.72 -0.11 -20.80
N GLU A 7 21.25 -1.10 -21.54
CA GLU A 7 22.60 -1.60 -21.27
C GLU A 7 23.66 -0.51 -21.45
N SER A 8 23.53 0.33 -22.49
CA SER A 8 24.42 1.47 -22.71
C SER A 8 24.33 2.51 -21.60
N ILE A 9 23.12 2.83 -21.14
CA ILE A 9 22.89 3.76 -20.02
C ILE A 9 23.47 3.20 -18.72
N MET A 10 23.28 1.91 -18.42
CA MET A 10 23.87 1.27 -17.24
C MET A 10 25.40 1.22 -17.27
N VAL A 11 26.02 1.06 -18.45
CA VAL A 11 27.48 1.19 -18.61
C VAL A 11 27.95 2.64 -18.38
N GLN A 12 27.17 3.65 -18.76
CA GLN A 12 27.51 5.06 -18.45
C GLN A 12 27.33 5.40 -16.96
N VAL A 13 26.30 4.85 -16.31
CA VAL A 13 25.91 5.20 -14.92
C VAL A 13 26.72 4.47 -13.84
N GLY A 14 27.35 3.33 -14.14
CA GLY A 14 28.20 2.59 -13.18
C GLY A 14 27.82 1.13 -12.92
N GLY A 15 26.77 0.61 -13.58
CA GLY A 15 26.19 -0.70 -13.27
C GLY A 15 26.72 -1.89 -14.09
N LEU A 16 27.37 -1.67 -15.23
CA LEU A 16 27.72 -2.75 -16.18
C LEU A 16 29.17 -2.72 -16.71
N GLN A 17 30.05 -1.89 -16.14
CA GLN A 17 31.46 -1.72 -16.51
C GLN A 17 32.18 -3.07 -16.71
N ASN A 18 32.07 -3.99 -15.74
CA ASN A 18 32.72 -5.29 -15.81
C ASN A 18 32.23 -6.15 -16.99
N LYS A 19 30.95 -6.06 -17.35
CA LYS A 19 30.38 -6.75 -18.53
C LYS A 19 30.90 -6.14 -19.83
N ALA A 20 30.96 -4.81 -19.91
CA ALA A 20 31.50 -4.09 -21.06
C ALA A 20 33.02 -4.33 -21.24
N TRP A 21 33.78 -4.48 -20.15
CA TRP A 21 35.20 -4.81 -20.21
C TRP A 21 35.45 -6.27 -20.62
N ALA A 22 34.66 -7.21 -20.13
CA ALA A 22 34.77 -8.63 -20.50
C ALA A 22 34.35 -8.92 -21.96
N ALA A 23 33.48 -8.09 -22.54
CA ALA A 23 33.06 -8.19 -23.94
C ALA A 23 34.02 -7.50 -24.94
N ASP A 24 34.98 -6.69 -24.46
CA ASP A 24 35.85 -5.88 -25.32
C ASP A 24 37.13 -6.63 -25.73
N THR A 25 37.14 -7.08 -26.97
CA THR A 25 38.25 -7.83 -27.58
C THR A 25 39.47 -6.96 -27.95
N SER A 26 39.36 -5.63 -27.89
CA SER A 26 40.46 -4.71 -28.20
C SER A 26 41.45 -4.52 -27.04
N LYS A 27 41.04 -4.84 -25.81
CA LYS A 27 41.86 -4.62 -24.61
C LYS A 27 43.14 -5.45 -24.60
N PHE A 28 44.23 -4.85 -24.12
CA PHE A 28 45.56 -5.46 -23.98
C PHE A 28 45.52 -6.87 -23.34
N GLY A 29 44.78 -7.05 -22.24
CA GLY A 29 44.67 -8.34 -21.56
C GLY A 29 44.05 -9.44 -22.42
N TYR A 30 43.03 -9.12 -23.23
CA TYR A 30 42.40 -10.06 -24.15
C TYR A 30 43.36 -10.47 -25.28
N GLN A 31 44.04 -9.48 -25.86
CA GLN A 31 45.04 -9.70 -26.92
C GLN A 31 46.24 -10.51 -26.41
N MET A 32 46.71 -10.25 -25.18
CA MET A 32 47.79 -11.01 -24.53
C MET A 32 47.37 -12.46 -24.28
N LEU A 33 46.16 -12.70 -23.75
CA LEU A 33 45.60 -14.04 -23.56
C LEU A 33 45.50 -14.81 -24.88
N MET A 34 44.98 -14.19 -25.95
CA MET A 34 44.92 -14.80 -27.28
C MET A 34 46.29 -15.16 -27.84
N LYS A 35 47.30 -14.30 -27.68
CA LYS A 35 48.68 -14.58 -28.11
C LYS A 35 49.34 -15.71 -27.32
N MET A 36 48.85 -16.01 -26.11
CA MET A 36 49.23 -17.19 -25.31
C MET A 36 48.34 -18.41 -25.57
N GLY A 37 47.53 -18.41 -26.63
CA GLY A 37 46.71 -19.54 -27.06
C GLY A 37 45.37 -19.71 -26.32
N TRP A 38 45.01 -18.79 -25.41
CA TRP A 38 43.68 -18.84 -24.77
C TRP A 38 42.59 -18.44 -25.76
N LYS A 39 41.45 -19.15 -25.70
CA LYS A 39 40.28 -18.90 -26.53
C LYS A 39 39.08 -18.51 -25.66
N ALA A 40 38.42 -17.41 -26.03
CA ALA A 40 37.22 -16.93 -25.34
C ALA A 40 36.18 -18.04 -25.14
N GLY A 41 35.62 -18.13 -23.94
CA GLY A 41 34.65 -19.16 -23.55
C GLY A 41 35.25 -20.52 -23.15
N LYS A 42 36.59 -20.68 -23.13
CA LYS A 42 37.26 -21.88 -22.60
C LYS A 42 38.03 -21.60 -21.32
N GLY A 43 38.17 -22.66 -20.52
CA GLY A 43 39.02 -22.67 -19.33
C GLY A 43 40.50 -22.48 -19.63
N VAL A 44 41.27 -22.10 -18.61
CA VAL A 44 42.73 -21.99 -18.67
C VAL A 44 43.35 -23.29 -18.15
N GLY A 45 44.52 -23.66 -18.68
CA GLY A 45 45.29 -24.84 -18.29
C GLY A 45 45.57 -25.77 -19.47
N LYS A 46 46.52 -26.70 -19.29
CA LYS A 46 46.99 -27.65 -20.31
C LYS A 46 45.85 -28.40 -21.00
N ASP A 47 44.89 -28.85 -20.21
CA ASP A 47 43.76 -29.67 -20.67
C ASP A 47 42.43 -28.86 -20.55
N LEU A 48 42.54 -27.51 -20.56
CA LEU A 48 41.46 -26.51 -20.43
C LEU A 48 40.65 -26.62 -19.13
N GLN A 49 41.23 -27.20 -18.09
CA GLN A 49 40.54 -27.67 -16.88
C GLN A 49 40.08 -26.56 -15.90
N GLY A 50 40.53 -25.32 -16.06
CA GLY A 50 40.11 -24.19 -15.24
C GLY A 50 38.68 -23.74 -15.52
N THR A 51 38.02 -23.09 -14.55
CA THR A 51 36.67 -22.55 -14.74
C THR A 51 36.65 -21.42 -15.77
N ALA A 52 35.78 -21.52 -16.79
CA ALA A 52 35.58 -20.46 -17.78
C ALA A 52 34.79 -19.25 -17.23
N THR A 53 34.16 -19.40 -16.05
CA THR A 53 33.44 -18.36 -15.31
C THR A 53 34.25 -17.86 -14.12
N HIS A 54 34.00 -16.61 -13.71
CA HIS A 54 34.54 -16.04 -12.47
C HIS A 54 33.77 -16.55 -11.25
N VAL A 55 34.42 -16.58 -10.08
CA VAL A 55 33.76 -16.86 -8.81
C VAL A 55 32.95 -15.63 -8.37
N THR A 56 31.65 -15.81 -8.11
CA THR A 56 30.77 -14.75 -7.64
C THR A 56 30.72 -14.72 -6.10
N ILE A 57 31.13 -13.60 -5.51
CA ILE A 57 31.01 -13.38 -4.06
C ILE A 57 29.68 -12.65 -3.80
N GLN A 58 28.80 -13.23 -2.98
CA GLN A 58 27.58 -12.56 -2.52
C GLN A 58 27.93 -11.58 -1.40
N LYS A 59 27.65 -10.28 -1.58
CA LYS A 59 27.82 -9.29 -0.50
C LYS A 59 26.77 -9.57 0.58
N ARG A 60 27.21 -9.91 1.80
CA ARG A 60 26.33 -9.95 2.97
C ARG A 60 25.79 -8.54 3.26
N SER A 61 24.48 -8.42 3.44
CA SER A 61 23.85 -7.21 3.95
C SER A 61 24.25 -6.97 5.41
N GLU A 62 24.54 -5.72 5.74
CA GLU A 62 24.80 -5.33 7.12
C GLU A 62 23.53 -5.55 7.98
N SER A 63 23.70 -5.92 9.26
CA SER A 63 22.69 -6.44 10.21
C SER A 63 22.10 -7.84 9.96
N LEU A 64 22.29 -8.48 8.79
CA LEU A 64 21.66 -9.79 8.51
C LEU A 64 22.52 -10.99 9.00
N GLY A 65 21.87 -11.95 9.66
CA GLY A 65 22.49 -13.19 10.15
C GLY A 65 22.87 -14.17 9.03
N LEU A 66 23.79 -15.09 9.33
CA LEU A 66 24.16 -16.17 8.38
C LEU A 66 22.97 -17.12 8.17
N GLY A 67 22.79 -17.60 6.93
CA GLY A 67 21.65 -18.44 6.55
C GLY A 67 20.37 -17.67 6.21
N CYS A 68 20.19 -16.45 6.74
CA CYS A 68 19.18 -15.54 6.21
C CYS A 68 19.60 -15.04 4.82
N SER A 69 18.78 -15.35 3.81
CA SER A 69 18.87 -14.70 2.50
C SER A 69 18.01 -13.45 2.51
N LEU A 70 18.56 -12.32 2.05
CA LEU A 70 17.77 -11.12 1.80
C LEU A 70 16.82 -11.45 0.64
N LYS A 71 15.54 -11.71 0.96
CA LYS A 71 14.56 -12.10 -0.05
C LYS A 71 14.50 -11.01 -1.12
N GLN A 72 14.50 -11.44 -2.38
CA GLN A 72 14.62 -10.57 -3.56
C GLN A 72 13.66 -9.36 -3.51
N SER A 73 12.49 -9.56 -2.88
CA SER A 73 11.63 -8.57 -2.19
C SER A 73 12.22 -7.18 -1.94
N GLU A 74 13.34 -7.04 -1.24
CA GLU A 74 13.89 -5.73 -0.87
C GLU A 74 14.55 -5.02 -2.06
N VAL A 75 15.36 -5.75 -2.83
CA VAL A 75 16.06 -5.23 -4.02
C VAL A 75 15.07 -4.94 -5.15
N THR A 76 14.08 -5.81 -5.37
CA THR A 76 12.97 -5.51 -6.29
C THR A 76 12.01 -4.47 -5.73
N GLY A 77 11.92 -4.34 -4.40
CA GLY A 77 11.05 -3.38 -3.72
C GLY A 77 11.36 -1.95 -4.12
N TRP A 78 12.65 -1.58 -4.19
CA TRP A 78 13.05 -0.28 -4.72
C TRP A 78 12.65 -0.07 -6.19
N SER A 79 12.95 -1.03 -7.07
CA SER A 79 12.59 -0.96 -8.50
C SER A 79 11.07 -0.85 -8.72
N SER A 80 10.27 -1.66 -8.03
CA SER A 80 8.80 -1.57 -8.10
C SER A 80 8.28 -0.26 -7.51
N THR A 81 8.84 0.22 -6.39
CA THR A 81 8.44 1.49 -5.77
C THR A 81 8.74 2.68 -6.66
N SER A 82 9.91 2.72 -7.30
CA SER A 82 10.27 3.80 -8.24
C SER A 82 9.37 3.83 -9.48
N GLY A 83 8.99 2.68 -10.04
CA GLY A 83 7.99 2.59 -11.12
C GLY A 83 6.62 3.12 -10.69
N ASN A 84 6.10 2.63 -9.56
CA ASN A 84 4.83 3.08 -8.98
C ASN A 84 4.83 4.60 -8.70
N PHE A 85 5.95 5.15 -8.23
CA PHE A 85 6.09 6.59 -7.97
C PHE A 85 6.11 7.41 -9.28
N ALA A 86 6.77 6.93 -10.33
CA ALA A 86 6.72 7.55 -11.65
C ALA A 86 5.29 7.58 -12.22
N ASP A 87 4.51 6.51 -12.02
CA ASP A 87 3.10 6.48 -12.42
C ASP A 87 2.25 7.49 -11.63
N VAL A 88 2.44 7.62 -10.32
CA VAL A 88 1.78 8.65 -9.49
C VAL A 88 2.13 10.06 -9.98
N LEU A 89 3.40 10.35 -10.28
CA LEU A 89 3.81 11.63 -10.87
C LEU A 89 3.20 11.86 -12.26
N SER A 90 3.11 10.81 -13.09
CA SER A 90 2.44 10.90 -14.41
C SER A 90 0.95 11.24 -14.25
N ASN A 91 0.28 10.66 -13.26
CA ASN A 91 -1.13 10.87 -12.98
C ASN A 91 -1.40 12.26 -12.39
N LEU A 92 -0.51 12.77 -11.53
CA LEU A 92 -0.61 14.14 -11.01
C LEU A 92 -0.34 15.20 -12.10
N LYS A 93 0.52 14.90 -13.09
CA LYS A 93 0.77 15.76 -14.25
C LYS A 93 -0.42 15.83 -15.23
N LYS A 94 -1.32 14.84 -15.23
CA LYS A 94 -2.55 14.83 -16.03
C LYS A 94 -3.58 15.79 -15.41
N LYS A 95 -3.53 17.07 -15.82
CA LYS A 95 -4.57 18.06 -15.49
C LYS A 95 -5.95 17.49 -15.85
N PRO A 96 -6.93 17.43 -14.94
CA PRO A 96 -8.26 16.92 -15.26
C PRO A 96 -8.96 17.85 -16.25
N THR A 97 -9.11 17.41 -17.49
CA THR A 97 -9.73 18.18 -18.58
C THR A 97 -11.24 18.32 -18.43
N THR A 98 -11.87 17.52 -17.57
CA THR A 98 -13.31 17.53 -17.34
C THR A 98 -13.72 18.70 -16.44
N THR A 99 -14.42 19.69 -17.00
CA THR A 99 -15.08 20.79 -16.28
C THR A 99 -16.33 20.32 -15.54
N ILE A 100 -16.15 19.44 -14.54
CA ILE A 100 -17.26 18.87 -13.75
C ILE A 100 -17.99 19.99 -13.00
N ASN A 101 -19.29 20.12 -13.30
CA ASN A 101 -20.19 21.10 -12.69
C ASN A 101 -20.05 21.17 -11.16
N ARG A 102 -19.83 22.37 -10.60
CA ARG A 102 -19.61 22.58 -9.15
C ARG A 102 -20.72 21.96 -8.27
N ARG A 103 -21.96 21.92 -8.76
CA ARG A 103 -23.11 21.25 -8.11
C ARG A 103 -22.91 19.74 -7.93
N ILE A 104 -22.31 19.06 -8.93
CA ILE A 104 -21.99 17.62 -8.88
C ILE A 104 -20.81 17.37 -7.96
N LEU A 105 -19.77 18.21 -8.01
CA LEU A 105 -18.64 18.13 -7.08
C LEU A 105 -19.09 18.30 -5.62
N PHE A 106 -20.01 19.23 -5.35
CA PHE A 106 -20.60 19.43 -4.04
C PHE A 106 -21.45 18.22 -3.61
N SER A 107 -22.35 17.70 -4.46
CA SER A 107 -23.19 16.54 -4.08
C SER A 107 -22.42 15.22 -3.94
N LYS A 108 -21.27 15.07 -4.61
CA LYS A 108 -20.31 13.98 -4.34
C LYS A 108 -19.59 14.23 -3.01
N ARG A 109 -19.05 15.43 -2.76
CA ARG A 109 -18.38 15.78 -1.50
C ARG A 109 -19.27 15.61 -0.26
N VAL A 110 -20.55 16.00 -0.33
CA VAL A 110 -21.50 15.84 0.78
C VAL A 110 -21.78 14.36 1.06
N ARG A 111 -21.98 13.53 0.03
CA ARG A 111 -22.16 12.08 0.21
C ARG A 111 -20.92 11.41 0.78
N ASN A 112 -19.73 11.70 0.25
CA ASN A 112 -18.45 11.20 0.74
C ASN A 112 -18.08 11.72 2.16
N LYS A 113 -18.84 12.68 2.72
CA LYS A 113 -18.72 13.14 4.11
C LYS A 113 -19.86 12.64 5.01
N ASN A 114 -20.85 11.94 4.48
CA ASN A 114 -21.99 11.48 5.25
C ASN A 114 -21.71 10.09 5.85
N ALA A 115 -21.13 10.08 7.05
CA ALA A 115 -20.83 8.85 7.81
C ALA A 115 -22.07 7.99 8.11
N SER A 116 -23.30 8.53 8.03
CA SER A 116 -24.55 7.83 8.36
C SER A 116 -24.89 6.64 7.45
N GLY A 117 -24.15 6.42 6.36
CA GLY A 117 -24.34 5.29 5.44
C GLY A 117 -23.20 4.27 5.42
N TYR A 118 -22.21 4.40 6.31
CA TYR A 118 -21.03 3.52 6.37
C TYR A 118 -21.24 2.38 7.37
N GLY A 119 -20.79 1.17 7.03
CA GLY A 119 -20.85 0.03 7.95
C GLY A 119 -19.85 0.17 9.10
N ALA A 120 -20.03 -0.57 10.19
CA ALA A 120 -19.09 -0.56 11.32
C ALA A 120 -17.65 -0.91 10.88
N THR A 121 -17.50 -1.84 9.94
CA THR A 121 -16.23 -2.21 9.29
C THR A 121 -15.59 -1.06 8.52
N ASP A 122 -16.39 -0.27 7.80
CA ASP A 122 -15.89 0.85 7.00
C ASP A 122 -15.51 2.02 7.91
N MET A 123 -16.29 2.23 8.98
CA MET A 123 -16.00 3.21 10.03
C MET A 123 -14.69 2.86 10.74
N ALA A 124 -14.46 1.59 11.09
CA ALA A 124 -13.19 1.10 11.61
C ALA A 124 -12.02 1.35 10.63
N ALA A 125 -12.20 1.08 9.34
CA ALA A 125 -11.19 1.34 8.32
C ALA A 125 -10.91 2.84 8.05
N ILE A 126 -11.89 3.72 8.27
CA ILE A 126 -11.79 5.17 7.99
C ILE A 126 -11.28 5.96 9.21
N LEU A 127 -11.74 5.63 10.41
CA LEU A 127 -11.33 6.27 11.67
C LEU A 127 -10.00 5.70 12.18
N GLY A 128 -9.62 4.51 11.71
CA GLY A 128 -8.48 3.77 12.23
C GLY A 128 -8.85 3.10 13.56
N GLU A 129 -9.43 1.91 13.48
CA GLU A 129 -9.53 1.03 14.65
C GLU A 129 -8.11 0.73 15.15
N ALA A 130 -7.73 1.40 16.25
CA ALA A 130 -6.44 1.24 16.87
C ALA A 130 -6.30 -0.23 17.31
N SER A 131 -5.37 -0.96 16.69
CA SER A 131 -5.21 -2.41 16.89
C SER A 131 -5.01 -2.75 18.36
N THR A 132 -6.08 -3.10 19.05
CA THR A 132 -6.04 -3.69 20.38
C THR A 132 -5.32 -5.03 20.24
N ALA A 133 -4.10 -5.09 20.75
CA ALA A 133 -3.20 -6.18 20.45
C ALA A 133 -3.75 -7.51 20.99
N VAL A 134 -3.93 -8.46 20.08
CA VAL A 134 -4.18 -9.89 20.31
C VAL A 134 -5.29 -10.27 21.31
N SER A 135 -6.44 -10.64 20.76
CA SER A 135 -7.15 -11.84 21.22
C SER A 135 -7.45 -12.74 20.01
N ALA A 136 -6.91 -13.96 20.03
CA ALA A 136 -7.06 -14.91 18.93
C ALA A 136 -8.32 -15.77 19.10
N THR A 137 -8.87 -16.25 17.99
CA THR A 137 -10.06 -17.12 17.98
C THR A 137 -9.78 -18.50 18.57
N SER A 138 -10.40 -18.85 19.69
CA SER A 138 -10.81 -20.22 20.06
C SER A 138 -11.87 -20.22 21.19
N PRO A 139 -12.81 -21.18 21.24
CA PRO A 139 -13.94 -21.13 22.17
C PRO A 139 -13.80 -22.06 23.40
N SER A 140 -14.01 -21.54 24.62
CA SER A 140 -14.24 -22.39 25.81
C SER A 140 -14.95 -21.66 26.96
N SER A 141 -16.08 -22.23 27.39
CA SER A 141 -16.66 -22.26 28.75
C SER A 141 -16.21 -21.25 29.85
N GLY A 142 -17.17 -20.44 30.33
CA GLY A 142 -17.56 -20.45 31.76
C GLY A 142 -16.98 -19.40 32.73
N ALA A 143 -17.78 -19.11 33.77
CA ALA A 143 -17.45 -18.46 35.05
C ALA A 143 -17.00 -16.98 35.08
N SER A 144 -17.98 -16.10 35.34
CA SER A 144 -17.97 -14.95 36.27
C SER A 144 -16.67 -14.48 36.96
N SER A 145 -16.43 -13.16 36.91
CA SER A 145 -16.18 -12.34 38.10
C SER A 145 -16.50 -10.86 37.83
N GLU A 146 -17.19 -10.17 38.72
CA GLU A 146 -17.40 -8.72 38.69
C GLU A 146 -16.10 -7.94 38.93
N ASN A 147 -16.02 -6.72 38.38
CA ASN A 147 -15.69 -5.55 39.21
C ASN A 147 -16.25 -4.26 38.59
N ASP A 148 -16.72 -3.35 39.43
CA ASP A 148 -17.29 -2.05 39.03
C ASP A 148 -16.22 -0.98 38.81
N ASN A 149 -16.54 0.01 37.96
CA ASN A 149 -16.46 1.41 38.42
C ASN A 149 -17.48 2.30 37.68
N GLN A 150 -18.04 3.26 38.41
CA GLN A 150 -19.11 4.18 37.98
C GLN A 150 -18.51 5.56 37.56
N ASN A 151 -19.22 6.51 36.94
CA ASN A 151 -20.65 6.59 36.58
C ASN A 151 -20.79 7.00 35.07
N ASP A 152 -21.50 8.01 34.53
CA ASP A 152 -22.40 9.08 34.99
C ASP A 152 -23.30 9.59 33.82
N SER A 153 -24.10 10.63 34.06
CA SER A 153 -24.67 11.55 33.05
C SER A 153 -25.64 10.97 32.00
N SER A 154 -26.81 10.58 32.49
CA SER A 154 -28.10 10.54 31.78
C SER A 154 -28.31 11.47 30.57
N ASP A 155 -28.74 10.91 29.42
CA ASP A 155 -29.62 11.60 28.47
C ASP A 155 -30.58 10.60 27.78
N SER A 156 -31.82 10.54 28.25
CA SER A 156 -32.92 9.75 27.63
C SER A 156 -34.31 10.33 27.88
N ASP A 157 -34.40 11.46 28.59
CA ASP A 157 -35.63 11.93 29.24
C ASP A 157 -36.36 13.02 28.42
N ASP A 158 -35.84 13.39 27.25
CA ASP A 158 -36.34 14.51 26.42
C ASP A 158 -37.11 14.06 25.16
N GLU A 159 -36.82 12.90 24.56
CA GLU A 159 -37.58 12.40 23.39
C GLU A 159 -39.03 12.03 23.78
N GLU A 160 -39.25 11.40 24.93
CA GLU A 160 -40.61 11.02 25.33
C GLU A 160 -41.49 12.24 25.61
N LYS A 161 -40.92 13.31 26.19
CA LYS A 161 -41.59 14.59 26.41
C LYS A 161 -41.94 15.26 25.07
N LYS A 162 -41.04 15.22 24.08
CA LYS A 162 -41.29 15.67 22.70
C LYS A 162 -42.41 14.86 22.02
N ARG A 163 -42.45 13.54 22.18
CA ARG A 163 -43.52 12.66 21.66
C ARG A 163 -44.89 12.99 22.27
N LYS A 164 -44.99 13.06 23.60
CA LYS A 164 -46.23 13.40 24.32
C LYS A 164 -46.78 14.77 23.89
N LYS A 165 -45.92 15.79 23.76
CA LYS A 165 -46.28 17.14 23.28
C LYS A 165 -46.79 17.17 21.83
N LYS A 166 -46.21 16.36 20.92
CA LYS A 166 -46.71 16.21 19.53
C LYS A 166 -48.10 15.57 19.49
N LYS A 167 -48.36 14.51 20.29
CA LYS A 167 -49.66 13.82 20.33
C LYS A 167 -50.80 14.75 20.78
N ALA A 168 -50.59 15.49 21.89
CA ALA A 168 -51.57 16.45 22.41
C ALA A 168 -51.90 17.60 21.43
N LYS A 169 -50.90 18.11 20.67
CA LYS A 169 -51.13 19.15 19.66
C LYS A 169 -51.96 18.66 18.48
N LYS A 170 -51.83 17.38 18.08
CA LYS A 170 -52.66 16.78 17.03
C LYS A 170 -54.13 16.67 17.46
N GLU A 171 -54.38 16.25 18.69
CA GLU A 171 -55.75 16.09 19.22
C GLU A 171 -56.48 17.43 19.36
N LYS A 172 -55.83 18.47 19.92
CA LYS A 172 -56.44 19.82 20.00
C LYS A 172 -56.79 20.39 18.62
N LYS A 173 -56.00 20.13 17.58
CA LYS A 173 -56.34 20.56 16.20
C LYS A 173 -57.54 19.79 15.65
N ALA A 174 -57.65 18.49 15.93
CA ALA A 174 -58.80 17.69 15.51
C ALA A 174 -60.11 18.11 16.20
N LYS A 175 -60.07 18.44 17.50
CA LYS A 175 -61.24 18.94 18.23
C LYS A 175 -61.71 20.30 17.72
N LYS A 176 -60.79 21.26 17.47
CA LYS A 176 -61.17 22.55 16.85
C LYS A 176 -61.78 22.36 15.46
N ALA A 177 -61.19 21.52 14.61
CA ALA A 177 -61.73 21.22 13.29
C ALA A 177 -63.09 20.48 13.28
N LYS A 178 -63.65 20.11 14.45
CA LYS A 178 -65.03 19.62 14.57
C LYS A 178 -65.99 20.66 15.16
N THR A 179 -65.52 21.57 16.02
CA THR A 179 -66.34 22.70 16.48
C THR A 179 -66.56 23.73 15.38
N ASP A 180 -65.57 23.95 14.51
CA ASP A 180 -65.63 24.85 13.35
C ASP A 180 -66.47 24.27 12.19
N ALA A 181 -67.45 23.40 12.48
CA ALA A 181 -68.24 22.64 11.50
C ALA A 181 -69.66 22.24 12.01
N GLU A 182 -70.09 22.73 13.17
CA GLU A 182 -71.43 22.52 13.74
C GLU A 182 -72.12 23.89 14.07
N ASP A 183 -71.69 24.95 13.36
CA ASP A 183 -72.19 26.35 13.35
C ASP A 183 -72.04 26.90 11.91
#